data_AF-A0A4U7C3M8-F1
#
_entry.id   AF-A0A4U7C3M8-F1
#
_cell.length_a   1.000
_cell.length_b   1.000
_cell.length_c   1.000
_cell.angle_alpha   90.00
_cell.angle_beta   90.00
_cell.angle_gamma   90.00
#
_symmetry.space_group_name_H-M   'P 1'
#
loop_
_entity.id
_entity.type
_entity.pdbx_description
1 polymer ?
#
loop_
_entity_poly.entity_id
_entity_poly.type
_entity_poly.pdbx_seq_one_letter_code
_entity_poly.pdbx_strand_id
1 'polypeptide(L)'
;MAHDPLSPSEALRTRVGITLAAVSLFVFVYSLLILGQILLGVWTVLVLTVGPYLSYRLFAALDSLADAAQRIAAAREREVDRDARSGRPVDRESPDGSERRSERATERDR
;
A
#
# COMPACT_ATOMS: atom_id res chain seq x y z
N MET A 1 -22.49 -1.96 68.81
CA MET A 1 -22.95 -0.73 68.13
C MET A 1 -22.57 -0.86 66.67
N ALA A 2 -23.54 -1.05 65.78
CA ALA A 2 -23.30 -1.08 64.35
C ALA A 2 -23.02 0.36 63.89
N HIS A 3 -21.83 0.61 63.36
CA HIS A 3 -21.55 1.87 62.68
C HIS A 3 -22.36 1.89 61.39
N ASP A 4 -23.27 2.85 61.26
CA ASP A 4 -23.96 3.11 60.00
C ASP A 4 -22.99 3.90 59.11
N PRO A 5 -22.47 3.33 58.01
CA PRO A 5 -21.52 4.02 57.16
C PRO A 5 -22.23 5.15 56.40
N LEU A 6 -21.59 6.33 56.37
CA LEU A 6 -22.07 7.47 55.58
C LEU A 6 -22.28 7.05 54.13
N SER A 7 -23.44 7.42 53.56
CA SER A 7 -23.66 7.24 52.13
C SER A 7 -22.71 8.12 51.30
N PRO A 8 -22.38 7.76 50.04
CA PRO A 8 -21.44 8.53 49.22
C PRO A 8 -21.82 10.02 49.08
N SER A 9 -23.11 10.32 49.01
CA SER A 9 -23.64 11.69 48.95
C SER A 9 -23.47 12.45 50.27
N GLU A 10 -23.59 11.78 51.42
CA GLU A 10 -23.32 12.37 52.73
C GLU A 10 -21.83 12.55 52.98
N ALA A 11 -21.00 11.61 52.52
CA ALA A 11 -19.54 11.72 52.59
C ALA A 11 -19.06 12.96 51.82
N LEU A 12 -19.61 13.23 50.62
CA LEU A 12 -19.29 14.42 49.82
C LEU A 12 -19.72 15.75 50.44
N ARG A 13 -20.58 15.75 51.46
CA ARG A 13 -20.90 16.96 52.24
C ARG A 13 -19.87 17.26 53.31
N THR A 14 -18.97 16.31 53.61
CA THR A 14 -17.88 16.50 54.56
C THR A 14 -16.63 17.03 53.84
N ARG A 15 -15.82 17.83 54.56
CA ARG A 15 -14.53 18.31 54.03
C ARG A 15 -13.62 17.15 53.63
N VAL A 16 -13.59 16.09 54.43
CA VAL A 16 -12.76 14.90 54.17
C VAL A 16 -13.20 14.19 52.90
N GLY A 17 -14.51 13.98 52.71
CA GLY A 17 -15.03 13.33 51.51
C GLY A 17 -14.77 14.14 50.24
N ILE A 18 -14.87 15.47 50.30
CA ILE A 18 -14.49 16.34 49.17
C ILE A 18 -13.01 16.19 48.83
N THR A 19 -12.13 16.23 49.84
CA THR A 19 -10.68 16.07 49.62
C THR A 19 -10.37 14.72 49.00
N LEU A 20 -10.95 13.63 49.52
CA LEU A 20 -10.75 12.28 48.96
C LEU A 20 -11.29 12.16 47.54
N ALA A 21 -12.46 12.74 47.25
CA ALA A 21 -13.02 12.77 45.91
C ALA A 21 -12.11 13.55 44.93
N ALA A 22 -11.61 14.71 45.34
CA ALA A 22 -10.70 15.52 44.54
C ALA A 22 -9.38 14.80 44.25
N VAL A 23 -8.77 14.17 45.27
CA VAL A 23 -7.54 13.37 45.11
C VAL A 23 -7.80 12.16 44.21
N SER A 24 -8.92 11.47 44.40
CA SER A 24 -9.28 10.31 43.57
C SER A 24 -9.46 10.71 42.11
N LEU A 25 -10.16 11.81 41.86
CA LEU A 25 -10.35 12.36 40.51
C LEU A 25 -9.01 12.78 39.90
N PHE A 26 -8.16 13.44 40.68
CA PHE A 26 -6.83 13.85 40.22
C PHE A 26 -5.97 12.64 39.83
N VAL A 27 -5.89 11.63 40.69
CA VAL A 27 -5.16 10.38 40.41
C VAL A 27 -5.73 9.69 39.17
N PHE A 28 -7.06 9.63 39.04
CA PHE A 28 -7.72 9.04 37.88
C PHE A 28 -7.34 9.75 36.58
N VAL A 29 -7.49 11.08 36.53
CA VAL A 29 -7.11 11.89 35.35
C VAL A 29 -5.63 11.73 35.04
N TYR A 30 -4.77 11.79 36.04
CA TYR A 30 -3.32 11.63 35.86
C TYR A 30 -2.96 10.23 35.34
N SER A 31 -3.67 9.20 35.80
CA SER A 31 -3.49 7.83 35.30
C SER A 31 -3.84 7.71 33.81
N LEU A 32 -4.92 8.37 33.38
CA LEU A 32 -5.30 8.40 31.96
C LEU A 32 -4.24 9.11 31.10
N LEU A 33 -3.65 10.20 31.60
CA LEU A 33 -2.57 10.90 30.90
C LEU A 33 -1.34 10.00 30.74
N ILE A 34 -0.93 9.29 31.80
CA ILE A 34 0.18 8.33 31.73
C ILE A 34 -0.14 7.22 30.73
N LEU A 35 -1.33 6.65 30.79
CA LEU A 35 -1.75 5.60 29.87
C LEU A 35 -1.71 6.08 28.42
N GLY A 36 -2.19 7.30 28.16
CA GLY A 36 -2.10 7.95 26.86
C GLY A 36 -0.67 8.14 26.39
N GLN A 37 0.23 8.60 27.28
CA GLN A 37 1.65 8.79 26.96
C GLN A 37 2.35 7.46 26.62
N ILE A 38 2.07 6.39 27.37
CA ILE A 38 2.59 5.05 27.10
C ILE A 38 2.07 4.56 25.75
N LEU A 39 0.77 4.69 25.51
CA LEU A 39 0.14 4.24 24.27
C LEU A 39 0.71 5.00 23.06
N LEU A 40 0.88 6.31 23.18
CA LEU A 40 1.52 7.14 22.15
C LEU A 40 2.96 6.69 21.90
N GLY A 41 3.74 6.42 22.94
CA GLY A 41 5.11 5.91 22.82
C GLY A 41 5.16 4.57 22.09
N VAL A 42 4.31 3.62 22.48
CA VAL A 42 4.19 2.31 21.81
C VAL A 42 3.80 2.47 20.35
N TRP A 43 2.78 3.28 20.05
CA TRP A 43 2.34 3.55 18.69
C TRP A 43 3.44 4.18 17.83
N THR A 44 4.18 5.14 18.41
CA THR A 44 5.28 5.82 17.73
C THR A 44 6.38 4.84 17.35
N VAL A 45 6.81 3.99 18.30
CA VAL A 45 7.81 2.95 18.02
C VAL A 45 7.30 1.97 16.98
N LEU A 46 6.05 1.51 17.10
CA LEU A 46 5.45 0.58 16.16
C LEU A 46 5.42 1.14 14.73
N VAL A 47 4.94 2.38 14.55
CA VAL A 47 4.86 3.03 13.23
C VAL A 47 6.25 3.29 12.67
N LEU A 48 7.20 3.76 13.48
CA LEU A 48 8.54 4.07 12.98
C LEU A 48 9.35 2.82 12.63
N THR A 49 9.10 1.69 13.29
CA THR A 49 9.81 0.44 13.02
C THR A 49 9.13 -0.39 11.95
N VAL A 50 7.82 -0.63 12.08
CA VAL A 50 7.05 -1.50 11.19
C VAL A 50 6.54 -0.75 9.97
N GLY A 51 6.23 0.54 10.11
CA GLY A 51 5.67 1.37 9.04
C GLY A 51 6.51 1.38 7.78
N PRO A 52 7.81 1.75 7.82
CA PRO A 52 8.66 1.76 6.63
C PRO A 52 8.73 0.39 5.93
N TYR A 53 8.81 -0.68 6.71
CA TYR A 53 8.85 -2.05 6.17
C TYR A 53 7.54 -2.42 5.47
N LEU A 54 6.39 -2.15 6.10
CA LEU A 54 5.08 -2.40 5.50
C LEU A 54 4.85 -1.52 4.27
N SER A 55 5.23 -0.24 4.32
CA SER A 55 5.14 0.67 3.19
C SER A 55 5.96 0.14 2.01
N TYR A 56 7.22 -0.22 2.25
CA TYR A 56 8.08 -0.80 1.22
C TYR A 56 7.45 -2.07 0.62
N ARG A 57 6.99 -2.98 1.47
CA ARG A 57 6.36 -4.25 1.04
C ARG A 57 5.10 -4.00 0.22
N LEU A 58 4.29 -3.03 0.61
CA LEU A 58 3.06 -2.66 -0.09
C LEU A 58 3.36 -2.07 -1.46
N PHE A 59 4.31 -1.13 -1.54
CA PHE A 59 4.72 -0.56 -2.84
C PHE A 59 5.30 -1.63 -3.76
N ALA A 60 6.15 -2.51 -3.25
CA ALA A 60 6.69 -3.63 -4.04
C ALA A 60 5.57 -4.58 -4.53
N ALA A 61 4.55 -4.83 -3.71
CA ALA A 61 3.41 -5.64 -4.13
C ALA A 61 2.58 -4.94 -5.23
N LEU A 62 2.34 -3.63 -5.09
CA LEU A 62 1.65 -2.83 -6.09
C LEU A 62 2.42 -2.76 -7.42
N ASP A 63 3.74 -2.62 -7.36
CA ASP A 63 4.62 -2.64 -8.52
C ASP A 63 4.52 -3.98 -9.26
N SER A 64 4.61 -5.09 -8.52
CA SER A 64 4.45 -6.44 -9.09
C SER A 64 3.07 -6.67 -9.72
N LEU A 65 2.03 -6.01 -9.20
CA LEU A 65 0.67 -6.06 -9.75
C LEU A 65 0.57 -5.27 -11.06
N ALA A 66 1.20 -4.10 -11.12
CA ALA A 66 1.27 -3.29 -12.34
C ALA A 66 2.01 -4.04 -13.46
N ASP A 67 3.15 -4.66 -13.14
CA ASP A 67 3.90 -5.50 -14.08
C ASP A 67 3.05 -6.67 -14.61
N ALA A 68 2.29 -7.32 -13.72
CA ALA A 68 1.38 -8.40 -14.13
C ALA A 68 0.29 -7.89 -15.09
N ALA A 69 -0.30 -6.73 -14.80
CA ALA A 69 -1.30 -6.12 -15.67
C ALA A 69 -0.73 -5.76 -17.05
N GLN A 70 0.49 -5.20 -17.10
CA GLN A 70 1.16 -4.88 -18.36
C GLN A 70 1.45 -6.13 -19.19
N ARG A 71 1.88 -7.24 -18.57
CA ARG A 71 2.08 -8.51 -19.29
C ARG A 71 0.79 -9.05 -19.87
N ILE A 72 -0.32 -8.95 -19.15
CA ILE A 72 -1.64 -9.38 -19.65
C ILE A 72 -2.06 -8.53 -20.85
N ALA A 73 -1.88 -7.21 -20.77
CA ALA A 73 -2.15 -6.31 -21.89
C ALA A 73 -1.30 -6.65 -23.12
N ALA A 74 0.01 -6.86 -22.94
CA ALA A 74 0.92 -7.24 -24.02
C ALA A 74 0.62 -8.64 -24.59
N ALA A 75 0.10 -9.58 -23.79
CA ALA A 75 -0.36 -10.87 -24.31
C ALA A 75 -1.60 -10.68 -25.20
N ARG A 76 -2.57 -9.87 -24.75
CA ARG A 76 -3.78 -9.53 -25.49
C ARG A 76 -3.49 -8.86 -26.83
N GLU A 77 -2.56 -7.91 -26.85
CA GLU A 77 -2.15 -7.22 -28.09
C GLU A 77 -1.59 -8.20 -29.12
N ARG A 78 -0.75 -9.15 -28.69
CA ARG A 78 -0.20 -10.19 -29.58
C ARG A 78 -1.26 -11.13 -30.13
N GLU A 79 -2.30 -11.44 -29.36
CA GLU A 79 -3.44 -12.23 -29.82
C GLU A 79 -4.21 -11.49 -30.92
N VAL A 80 -4.55 -10.22 -30.67
CA VAL A 80 -5.25 -9.37 -31.66
C VAL A 80 -4.44 -9.20 -32.95
N ASP A 81 -3.12 -8.96 -32.84
CA ASP A 81 -2.23 -8.83 -34.00
C ASP A 81 -2.14 -10.14 -34.81
N ARG A 82 -2.16 -11.30 -34.15
CA ARG A 82 -2.18 -12.61 -34.84
C ARG A 82 -3.49 -12.80 -35.59
N ASP A 83 -4.62 -12.47 -34.97
CA ASP A 83 -5.92 -12.57 -35.61
C ASP A 83 -6.04 -11.62 -36.81
N ALA A 84 -5.55 -10.38 -36.67
CA ALA A 84 -5.50 -9.40 -37.76
C ALA A 84 -4.59 -9.85 -38.92
N ARG A 85 -3.45 -10.50 -38.62
CA ARG A 85 -2.57 -11.07 -39.65
C ARG A 85 -3.17 -12.29 -40.33
N SER A 86 -3.87 -13.14 -39.59
CA SER A 86 -4.57 -14.32 -40.11
C SER A 86 -5.76 -13.93 -41.01
N GLY A 87 -6.44 -12.83 -40.67
CA GLY A 87 -7.57 -12.28 -41.43
C GLY A 87 -7.18 -11.38 -42.62
N ARG A 88 -5.90 -11.03 -42.80
CA ARG A 88 -5.45 -10.28 -43.97
C ARG A 88 -5.42 -11.25 -45.16
N PRO A 89 -6.24 -11.06 -46.20
CA PRO A 89 -6.08 -11.82 -47.42
C PRO A 89 -4.65 -11.56 -47.90
N VAL A 90 -3.89 -12.63 -48.13
CA VAL A 90 -2.61 -12.53 -48.81
C VAL A 90 -2.94 -12.10 -50.23
N ASP A 91 -3.08 -10.79 -50.44
CA ASP A 91 -2.95 -10.19 -51.76
C ASP A 91 -1.51 -10.50 -52.18
N ARG A 92 -1.42 -11.59 -52.93
CA ARG A 92 -0.23 -12.13 -53.54
C ARG A 92 0.15 -11.16 -54.66
N GLU A 93 0.63 -9.99 -54.27
CA GLU A 93 1.16 -9.01 -55.22
C GLU A 93 2.45 -9.59 -55.80
N SER A 94 2.49 -9.56 -57.13
CA SER A 94 3.42 -10.23 -58.04
C SER A 94 4.90 -10.05 -57.65
N PRO A 95 5.76 -11.07 -57.87
CA PRO A 95 7.19 -10.89 -57.74
C PRO A 95 7.71 -10.17 -58.99
N ASP A 96 7.68 -8.84 -58.99
CA ASP A 96 8.48 -8.05 -59.93
C ASP A 96 9.69 -7.47 -59.19
N GLY A 97 10.80 -8.19 -59.26
CA GLY A 97 12.02 -7.86 -58.52
C GLY A 97 13.24 -8.67 -58.96
N SER A 98 13.23 -9.17 -60.20
CA SER A 98 14.28 -10.01 -60.77
C SER A 98 15.44 -9.23 -61.43
N GLU A 99 15.42 -7.89 -61.46
CA GLU A 99 16.35 -7.14 -62.34
C GLU A 99 17.56 -6.49 -61.65
N ARG A 100 17.73 -6.56 -60.32
CA ARG A 100 18.84 -5.84 -59.64
C ARG A 100 20.15 -6.63 -59.41
N ARG A 101 20.32 -7.82 -59.98
CA ARG A 101 21.47 -8.70 -59.68
C ARG A 101 22.55 -8.82 -60.78
N SER A 102 22.39 -8.18 -61.95
CA SER A 102 23.32 -8.41 -63.07
C SER A 102 24.45 -7.38 -63.23
N GLU A 103 24.42 -6.22 -62.55
CA GLU A 103 25.35 -5.12 -62.86
C GLU A 103 26.65 -5.10 -62.06
N ARG A 104 26.84 -5.97 -61.05
CA ARG A 104 27.99 -5.89 -60.14
C ARG A 104 29.13 -6.89 -60.43
N ALA A 105 29.08 -7.59 -61.56
CA ALA A 105 30.03 -8.67 -61.88
C ALA A 105 31.10 -8.32 -62.94
N THR A 106 31.03 -7.16 -63.59
CA THR A 106 31.91 -6.85 -64.75
C THR A 106 32.99 -5.78 -64.51
N GLU A 107 33.16 -5.29 -63.27
CA GLU A 107 34.13 -4.21 -62.99
C GLU A 107 35.43 -4.69 -62.31
N ARG A 108 35.75 -5.99 -62.38
CA ARG A 108 37.00 -6.54 -61.84
C ARG A 108 37.79 -7.31 -62.89
N ASP A 109 38.05 -6.66 -64.02
CA ASP A 109 39.16 -7.02 -64.90
C ASP A 109 39.39 -5.89 -65.92
N ARG A 110 40.21 -4.90 -65.53
CA ARG A 110 41.16 -4.15 -66.39
C ARG A 110 41.92 -3.10 -65.59
#